data_AF-A0A453S7K5-F1
#
_entry.id   AF-A0A453S7K5-F1
#
_cell.length_a   1.000
_cell.length_b   1.000
_cell.length_c   1.000
_cell.angle_alpha   90.00
_cell.angle_beta   90.00
_cell.angle_gamma   90.00
#
_symmetry.space_group_name_H-M   'P 1'
#
loop_
_entity.id
_entity.type
_entity.pdbx_description
1 polymer ?
#
loop_
_entity_poly.entity_id
_entity_poly.type
_entity_poly.pdbx_seq_one_letter_code
_entity_poly.pdbx_strand_id
1 'polypeptide(L)'
;VLGPELAPGSIFFSRCKSVIAEISSSNETATLLESVRFAQQLVLFAPQAVPVHSHVRSLVPTLFSRQPSHRYLAVSTLRHLIERDPAAMINENIEENLFSMLDGETDSEIATLVRATIIRLLYTSCPLHPSRWLAVLRNMV
;
A
#
# COMPACT_ATOMS: atom_id res chain seq x y z
N VAL A 1 -5.28 -11.50 -18.28
CA VAL A 1 -5.97 -10.24 -18.62
C VAL A 1 -7.28 -10.25 -17.87
N LEU A 2 -7.43 -9.46 -16.81
CA LEU A 2 -8.78 -9.16 -16.31
C LEU A 2 -9.47 -8.31 -17.37
N GLY A 3 -10.72 -8.64 -17.66
CA GLY A 3 -11.42 -8.20 -18.85
C GLY A 3 -11.87 -6.73 -18.80
N PRO A 4 -12.56 -6.27 -19.85
CA PRO A 4 -13.01 -4.88 -20.00
C PRO A 4 -13.90 -4.41 -18.83
N GLU A 5 -14.44 -5.32 -18.03
CA GLU A 5 -15.23 -5.04 -16.84
C GLU A 5 -14.48 -4.29 -15.73
N LEU A 6 -13.14 -4.34 -15.68
CA LEU A 6 -12.35 -3.54 -14.72
C LEU A 6 -11.65 -2.33 -15.35
N ALA A 7 -11.99 -1.99 -16.60
CA ALA A 7 -11.51 -0.78 -17.22
C ALA A 7 -12.00 0.47 -16.45
N PRO A 8 -11.17 1.52 -16.33
CA PRO A 8 -11.62 2.81 -15.82
C PRO A 8 -12.92 3.26 -16.52
N GLY A 9 -13.95 3.58 -15.74
CA GLY A 9 -15.24 4.04 -16.26
C GLY A 9 -16.24 2.93 -16.58
N SER A 10 -15.90 1.65 -16.41
CA SER A 10 -16.90 0.58 -16.53
C SER A 10 -17.96 0.68 -15.42
N ILE A 11 -19.19 0.27 -15.73
CA ILE A 11 -20.28 0.22 -14.74
C ILE A 11 -19.96 -0.77 -13.62
N PHE A 12 -19.37 -1.92 -13.98
CA PHE A 12 -18.98 -2.96 -13.02
C PHE A 12 -17.95 -2.43 -12.01
N PHE A 13 -16.87 -1.82 -12.50
CA PHE A 13 -15.84 -1.23 -11.66
C PHE A 13 -16.39 -0.12 -10.77
N SER A 14 -17.29 0.72 -11.30
CA SER A 14 -17.95 1.77 -10.53
C SER A 14 -18.78 1.22 -9.38
N ARG A 15 -19.53 0.12 -9.61
CA ARG A 15 -20.27 -0.58 -8.56
C ARG A 15 -19.35 -1.17 -7.50
N CYS A 16 -18.26 -1.82 -7.91
CA CYS A 16 -17.26 -2.33 -6.97
C CYS A 16 -16.69 -1.21 -6.10
N LYS A 17 -16.33 -0.06 -6.68
CA LYS A 17 -15.85 1.10 -5.90
C LYS A 17 -16.88 1.59 -4.89
N SER A 18 -18.15 1.70 -5.26
CA SER A 18 -19.20 2.13 -4.34
C SER A 18 -19.37 1.15 -3.18
N VAL A 19 -19.38 -0.16 -3.46
CA VAL A 19 -19.47 -1.20 -2.42
C VAL A 19 -18.27 -1.13 -1.47
N ILE A 20 -17.05 -0.99 -2.01
CA ILE A 20 -15.85 -0.88 -1.19
C ILE A 20 -15.85 0.41 -0.36
N ALA A 21 -16.30 1.53 -0.91
CA ALA A 21 -16.42 2.78 -0.16
C ALA A 21 -17.37 2.65 1.04
N GLU A 22 -18.52 2.00 0.84
CA GLU A 22 -19.49 1.73 1.91
C GLU A 22 -18.89 0.81 2.99
N ILE A 23 -18.32 -0.32 2.57
CA ILE A 23 -17.72 -1.32 3.46
C ILE A 23 -16.54 -0.74 4.25
N SER A 24 -15.73 0.12 3.64
CA SER A 24 -14.59 0.78 4.29
C SER A 24 -15.02 1.82 5.33
N SER A 25 -16.26 2.30 5.27
CA SER A 25 -16.83 3.22 6.27
C SER A 25 -17.31 2.49 7.53
N SER A 26 -17.51 1.18 7.44
CA SER A 26 -17.88 0.36 8.60
C SER A 26 -16.67 0.14 9.53
N ASN A 27 -16.89 0.20 10.84
CA ASN A 27 -15.87 -0.12 11.85
C ASN A 27 -15.67 -1.64 12.05
N GLU A 28 -16.30 -2.46 11.22
CA GLU A 28 -16.14 -3.90 11.28
C GLU A 28 -14.78 -4.29 10.70
N THR A 29 -14.14 -5.28 11.32
CA THR A 29 -12.76 -5.61 10.94
C THR A 29 -12.68 -6.51 9.72
N ALA A 30 -13.65 -7.42 9.55
CA ALA A 30 -13.72 -8.28 8.38
C ALA A 30 -13.96 -7.49 7.08
N THR A 31 -14.78 -6.44 7.14
CA THR A 31 -15.08 -5.55 6.02
C THR A 31 -13.85 -4.74 5.60
N LEU A 32 -13.06 -4.25 6.55
CA LEU A 32 -11.79 -3.59 6.26
C LEU A 32 -10.80 -4.53 5.55
N LEU A 33 -10.72 -5.80 5.95
CA LEU A 33 -9.86 -6.79 5.28
C LEU A 33 -10.20 -6.93 3.80
N GLU A 34 -11.49 -7.02 3.48
CA GLU A 34 -11.95 -7.15 2.10
C GLU A 34 -11.65 -5.91 1.26
N SER A 35 -11.70 -4.71 1.85
CA SER A 35 -11.29 -3.47 1.16
C SER A 35 -9.82 -3.50 0.74
N VAL A 36 -8.94 -4.01 1.61
CA VAL A 36 -7.50 -4.10 1.37
C VAL A 36 -7.21 -5.23 0.37
N ARG A 37 -7.93 -6.35 0.44
CA ARG A 37 -7.85 -7.44 -0.56
C ARG A 37 -8.26 -6.98 -1.94
N PHE A 38 -9.35 -6.21 -2.04
CA PHE A 38 -9.78 -5.62 -3.29
C PHE A 38 -8.70 -4.69 -3.87
N ALA A 39 -8.10 -3.82 -3.04
CA ALA A 39 -6.98 -2.98 -3.46
C ALA A 39 -5.80 -3.84 -3.97
N GLN A 40 -5.44 -4.92 -3.27
CA GLN A 40 -4.40 -5.84 -3.71
C GLN A 40 -4.73 -6.49 -5.06
N GLN A 41 -5.97 -6.94 -5.25
CA GLN A 41 -6.41 -7.53 -6.52
C GLN A 41 -6.30 -6.54 -7.68
N LEU A 42 -6.66 -5.27 -7.47
CA LEU A 42 -6.47 -4.23 -8.46
C LEU A 42 -4.99 -4.01 -8.77
N VAL A 43 -4.14 -3.90 -7.75
CA VAL A 43 -2.69 -3.73 -7.93
C VAL A 43 -2.07 -4.90 -8.69
N LEU A 44 -2.47 -6.13 -8.41
CA LEU A 44 -1.92 -7.33 -9.04
C LEU A 44 -2.44 -7.53 -10.47
N PHE A 45 -3.73 -7.29 -10.70
CA PHE A 45 -4.39 -7.76 -11.92
C PHE A 45 -4.98 -6.66 -12.81
N ALA A 46 -5.19 -5.44 -12.31
CA ALA A 46 -5.75 -4.30 -13.04
C ALA A 46 -5.15 -2.96 -12.58
N PRO A 47 -3.82 -2.77 -12.64
CA PRO A 47 -3.14 -1.59 -12.08
C PRO A 47 -3.58 -0.27 -12.75
N GLN A 48 -4.03 -0.33 -14.00
CA GLN A 48 -4.49 0.84 -14.76
C GLN A 48 -5.88 1.31 -14.30
N ALA A 49 -6.58 0.53 -13.47
CA ALA A 49 -7.92 0.86 -12.99
C ALA A 49 -7.92 2.03 -11.99
N VAL A 50 -6.83 2.17 -11.21
CA VAL A 50 -6.70 3.15 -10.12
C VAL A 50 -5.26 3.68 -10.09
N PRO A 51 -5.05 4.99 -9.99
CA PRO A 51 -3.70 5.54 -9.88
C PRO A 51 -3.03 5.13 -8.57
N VAL A 52 -1.71 4.97 -8.61
CA VAL A 52 -0.88 4.57 -7.46
C VAL A 52 -1.18 5.41 -6.21
N HIS A 53 -1.27 6.73 -6.35
CA HIS A 53 -1.60 7.64 -5.24
C HIS A 53 -2.89 7.26 -4.49
N SER A 54 -3.94 6.85 -5.21
CA SER A 54 -5.20 6.45 -4.59
C SER A 54 -5.07 5.15 -3.79
N HIS A 55 -4.27 4.19 -4.28
CA HIS A 55 -3.96 2.99 -3.52
C HIS A 55 -3.14 3.29 -2.28
N VAL A 56 -2.09 4.11 -2.39
CA VAL A 56 -1.27 4.47 -1.24
C VAL A 56 -2.09 5.18 -0.17
N ARG A 57 -2.90 6.16 -0.56
CA ARG A 57 -3.78 6.90 0.35
C ARG A 57 -4.73 5.97 1.13
N SER A 58 -5.24 4.90 0.51
CA SER A 58 -6.11 3.94 1.19
C SER A 58 -5.34 2.93 2.06
N LEU A 59 -4.12 2.56 1.67
CA LEU A 59 -3.34 1.52 2.32
C LEU A 59 -2.56 2.03 3.54
N VAL A 60 -2.05 3.27 3.52
CA VAL A 60 -1.20 3.82 4.60
C VAL A 60 -1.87 3.77 5.98
N PRO A 61 -3.16 4.13 6.15
CA PRO A 61 -3.83 4.00 7.45
C PRO A 61 -3.88 2.55 7.96
N THR A 62 -3.95 1.58 7.05
CA THR A 62 -4.05 0.15 7.36
C THR A 62 -2.75 -0.41 7.95
N LEU A 63 -1.60 0.25 7.73
CA LEU A 63 -0.31 -0.11 8.34
C LEU A 63 -0.36 -0.08 9.87
N PHE A 64 -1.24 0.74 10.45
CA PHE A 64 -1.39 0.90 11.90
C PHE A 64 -2.62 0.15 12.45
N SER A 65 -3.19 -0.77 11.68
CA SER A 65 -4.32 -1.59 12.14
C SER A 65 -3.92 -2.49 13.30
N ARG A 66 -4.84 -2.69 14.27
CA ARG A 66 -4.64 -3.65 15.36
C ARG A 66 -4.54 -5.10 14.87
N GLN A 67 -5.07 -5.39 13.68
CA GLN A 67 -5.06 -6.75 13.13
C GLN A 67 -3.79 -7.01 12.31
N PRO A 68 -3.00 -8.05 12.65
CA PRO A 68 -1.79 -8.40 11.90
C PRO A 68 -2.06 -8.70 10.42
N SER A 69 -3.19 -9.34 10.10
CA SER A 69 -3.58 -9.65 8.72
C SER A 69 -3.74 -8.40 7.84
N HIS A 70 -4.33 -7.33 8.38
CA HIS A 70 -4.46 -6.05 7.69
C HIS A 70 -3.09 -5.42 7.41
N ARG A 71 -2.24 -5.39 8.44
CA ARG A 71 -0.89 -4.83 8.35
C ARG A 71 -0.06 -5.57 7.31
N TYR A 72 -0.03 -6.90 7.39
CA TYR A 72 0.65 -7.76 6.41
C TYR A 72 0.18 -7.46 4.98
N LEU A 73 -1.14 -7.44 4.77
CA LEU A 73 -1.72 -7.25 3.44
C LEU A 73 -1.43 -5.86 2.88
N ALA A 74 -1.49 -4.82 3.73
CA ALA A 74 -1.16 -3.46 3.34
C ALA A 74 0.31 -3.35 2.89
N VAL A 75 1.25 -3.88 3.67
CA VAL A 75 2.68 -3.85 3.33
C VAL A 75 2.97 -4.68 2.08
N SER A 76 2.41 -5.89 1.98
CA SER A 76 2.54 -6.74 0.79
C SER A 76 2.04 -6.00 -0.45
N THR A 77 0.92 -5.30 -0.36
CA THR A 77 0.35 -4.54 -1.48
C THR A 77 1.22 -3.33 -1.86
N LEU A 78 1.74 -2.58 -0.88
CA LEU A 78 2.69 -1.48 -1.13
C LEU A 78 3.97 -1.99 -1.79
N ARG A 79 4.48 -3.15 -1.36
CA ARG A 79 5.63 -3.78 -2.00
C ARG A 79 5.36 -4.10 -3.47
N HIS A 80 4.21 -4.69 -3.78
CA HIS A 80 3.83 -4.96 -5.16
C HIS A 80 3.75 -3.67 -6.00
N LEU A 81 3.25 -2.57 -5.43
CA LEU A 81 3.25 -1.27 -6.10
C LEU A 81 4.66 -0.77 -6.39
N ILE A 82 5.60 -0.88 -5.43
CA ILE A 82 7.00 -0.46 -5.62
C ILE A 82 7.68 -1.29 -6.70
N GLU A 83 7.43 -2.61 -6.73
CA GLU A 83 8.02 -3.51 -7.72
C GLU A 83 7.43 -3.31 -9.12
N ARG A 84 6.17 -2.84 -9.21
CA ARG A 84 5.46 -2.66 -10.47
C ARG A 84 5.65 -1.29 -11.10
N ASP A 85 5.50 -0.23 -10.31
CA ASP A 85 5.62 1.16 -10.75
C ASP A 85 6.48 1.97 -9.76
N PRO A 86 7.81 1.78 -9.81
CA PRO A 86 8.72 2.47 -8.90
C PRO A 86 8.70 3.99 -9.12
N ALA A 87 8.49 4.46 -10.36
CA ALA A 87 8.49 5.88 -10.69
C ALA A 87 7.33 6.62 -10.02
N ALA A 88 6.12 6.05 -10.03
CA ALA A 88 4.99 6.62 -9.32
C ALA A 88 5.20 6.55 -7.79
N MET A 89 5.64 5.40 -7.28
CA MET A 89 5.81 5.17 -5.84
C MET A 89 6.84 6.09 -5.17
N ILE A 90 7.89 6.52 -5.89
CA ILE A 90 8.87 7.47 -5.37
C ILE A 90 8.19 8.74 -4.86
N ASN A 91 7.15 9.23 -5.53
CA ASN A 91 6.51 10.49 -5.18
C ASN A 91 5.55 10.40 -3.98
N GLU A 92 5.32 9.21 -3.44
CA GLU A 92 4.31 8.97 -2.41
C GLU A 92 4.81 9.18 -0.97
N ASN A 93 6.12 9.37 -0.75
CA ASN A 93 6.70 9.74 0.56
C ASN A 93 6.31 8.83 1.74
N ILE A 94 6.24 7.52 1.51
CA ILE A 94 5.79 6.54 2.52
C ILE A 94 6.90 6.04 3.47
N GLU A 95 8.14 6.54 3.35
CA GLU A 95 9.28 6.03 4.13
C GLU A 95 9.00 6.12 5.64
N GLU A 96 8.61 7.30 6.13
CA GLU A 96 8.34 7.53 7.55
C GLU A 96 7.21 6.63 8.07
N ASN A 97 6.18 6.39 7.26
CA ASN A 97 5.10 5.47 7.63
C ASN A 97 5.60 4.02 7.78
N LEU A 98 6.46 3.56 6.87
CA LEU A 98 7.01 2.20 6.93
C LEU A 98 7.96 2.02 8.12
N PHE A 99 8.79 3.02 8.43
CA PHE A 99 9.66 2.95 9.61
C PHE A 99 8.86 3.05 10.91
N SER A 100 7.89 3.96 11.00
CA SER A 100 7.00 4.03 12.17
C SER A 100 6.22 2.74 12.38
N MET A 101 5.76 2.09 11.30
CA MET A 101 5.16 0.76 11.38
C MET A 101 6.17 -0.28 11.90
N LEU A 102 7.41 -0.27 11.40
CA LEU A 102 8.44 -1.22 11.82
C LEU A 102 8.77 -1.10 13.31
N ASP A 103 8.83 0.12 13.83
CA ASP A 103 9.13 0.38 15.25
C ASP A 103 8.03 -0.16 16.18
N GLY A 104 6.78 -0.14 15.71
CA GLY A 104 5.62 -0.65 16.45
C GLY A 104 5.28 -2.12 16.20
N GLU A 105 5.98 -2.81 15.29
CA GLU A 105 5.59 -4.16 14.88
C GLU A 105 6.12 -5.22 15.84
N THR A 106 5.21 -6.07 16.32
CA THR A 106 5.51 -7.17 17.24
C THR A 106 5.65 -8.51 16.53
N ASP A 107 5.04 -8.65 15.34
CA ASP A 107 5.09 -9.87 14.53
C ASP A 107 6.37 -9.92 13.68
N SER A 108 7.18 -10.97 13.87
CA SER A 108 8.48 -11.10 13.20
C SER A 108 8.38 -11.27 11.68
N GLU A 109 7.32 -11.92 11.18
CA GLU A 109 7.13 -12.11 9.74
C GLU A 109 6.75 -10.79 9.08
N ILE A 110 5.84 -10.04 9.70
CA ILE A 110 5.45 -8.71 9.22
C ILE A 110 6.65 -7.76 9.30
N ALA A 111 7.40 -7.74 10.39
CA ALA A 111 8.60 -6.92 10.52
C ALA A 111 9.64 -7.24 9.43
N THR A 112 9.82 -8.52 9.10
CA THR A 112 10.71 -8.95 8.00
C THR A 112 10.21 -8.44 6.65
N LEU A 113 8.89 -8.53 6.39
CA LEU A 113 8.27 -8.02 5.18
C LEU A 113 8.42 -6.48 5.06
N VAL A 114 8.21 -5.74 6.15
CA VAL A 114 8.37 -4.29 6.19
C VAL A 114 9.82 -3.91 5.90
N ARG A 115 10.80 -4.54 6.57
CA ARG A 115 12.23 -4.31 6.29
C ARG A 115 12.57 -4.52 4.82
N ALA A 116 12.10 -5.64 4.25
CA ALA A 116 12.36 -5.94 2.86
C ALA A 116 11.68 -4.93 1.90
N THR A 117 10.54 -4.37 2.30
CA THR A 117 9.82 -3.33 1.55
C THR A 117 10.54 -1.98 1.63
N ILE A 118 11.03 -1.58 2.80
CA ILE A 118 11.87 -0.38 2.99
C ILE A 118 13.14 -0.49 2.15
N ILE A 119 13.83 -1.64 2.20
CA ILE A 119 15.05 -1.88 1.42
C ILE A 119 14.76 -1.76 -0.08
N ARG A 120 13.63 -2.31 -0.55
CA ARG A 120 13.23 -2.17 -1.95
C ARG A 120 13.00 -0.71 -2.32
N LEU A 121 12.26 0.04 -1.51
CA LEU A 121 11.99 1.46 -1.73
C LEU A 121 13.28 2.29 -1.73
N LEU A 122 14.23 1.96 -0.84
CA LEU A 122 15.54 2.59 -0.78
C LEU A 122 16.30 2.39 -2.10
N TYR A 123 16.38 1.16 -2.60
CA TYR A 123 17.08 0.89 -3.86
C TYR A 123 16.44 1.56 -5.07
N THR A 124 15.12 1.72 -5.08
CA THR A 124 14.41 2.37 -6.20
C THR A 124 14.52 3.89 -6.17
N SER A 125 14.46 4.51 -4.99
CA SER A 125 14.34 5.98 -4.85
C SER A 125 15.65 6.69 -4.49
N CYS A 126 16.59 6.03 -3.80
CA CYS A 126 17.85 6.64 -3.36
C CYS A 126 18.73 7.17 -4.51
N PRO A 127 18.85 6.49 -5.68
CA PRO A 127 19.62 7.04 -6.79
C PRO A 127 19.13 8.40 -7.30
N LEU A 128 17.83 8.70 -7.12
CA LEU A 128 17.20 9.95 -7.56
C LEU A 128 17.08 10.98 -6.43
N HIS A 129 16.89 10.52 -5.19
CA HIS A 129 16.61 11.38 -4.04
C HIS A 129 17.41 10.95 -2.78
N PRO A 130 18.75 10.98 -2.81
CA PRO A 130 19.56 10.53 -1.67
C PRO A 130 19.39 11.44 -0.44
N SER A 131 19.17 12.75 -0.65
CA SER A 131 18.95 13.72 0.42
C SER A 131 17.68 13.44 1.23
N ARG A 132 16.63 12.90 0.60
CA ARG A 132 15.40 12.50 1.28
C ARG A 132 15.64 11.37 2.27
N TRP A 133 16.40 10.34 1.86
CA TRP A 133 16.75 9.24 2.77
C TRP A 133 17.63 9.70 3.93
N LEU A 134 18.59 10.58 3.67
CA LEU A 134 19.40 11.18 4.74
C LEU A 134 18.53 11.98 5.73
N ALA A 135 17.54 12.72 5.23
CA ALA A 135 16.62 13.47 6.09
C ALA A 135 15.75 12.55 6.96
N VAL A 136 15.18 11.50 6.35
CA VAL A 136 14.39 10.48 7.07
C VAL A 136 15.23 9.82 8.16
N LEU A 137 16.43 9.34 7.82
CA LEU A 137 17.33 8.68 8.78
C LEU A 137 17.82 9.62 9.88
N ARG A 138 18.02 10.91 9.58
CA ARG A 138 18.39 11.91 10.60
C ARG A 138 17.30 12.09 11.66
N ASN A 139 16.03 11.91 11.29
CA ASN A 139 14.90 12.08 12.18
C ASN A 139 14.61 10.83 13.04
N MET A 140 15.36 9.73 12.85
CA MET A 140 15.18 8.46 13.57
C MET A 140 16.01 8.34 14.84
N VAL A 141 16.22 9.44 15.54
CA VAL A 141 17.01 9.52 16.80
C VAL A 141 16.08 9.63 18.00
#